data_AF-A0A820AD33-F1
#
_entry.id   AF-A0A820AD33-F1
#
_cell.length_a   1.000
_cell.length_b   1.000
_cell.length_c   1.000
_cell.angle_alpha   90.00
_cell.angle_beta   90.00
_cell.angle_gamma   90.00
#
_symmetry.space_group_name_H-M   'P 1'
#
loop_
_entity.id
_entity.type
_entity.pdbx_description
1 polymer ?
#
loop_
_entity_poly.entity_id
_entity_poly.type
_entity_poly.pdbx_seq_one_letter_code
_entity_poly.pdbx_strand_id
1 'polypeptide(L)'
;MTAISVNDSFIIEVNDTEPSSITILFTSVPPMACFWIMLIFLIPSIICSFFLLYNLFFDRKLRNALNNHVIIALLIVGLAFLLLDIPNYLIFTRLGYVWPQSTGICYVWCFVNLACFNLFGFLMVWATIERHILVFHNHWINTQIKCFLIHYLPLTTIILYCLSFYTIVIFFPSCENEFDYTQNWCAYPCYSYDKNQRNG
;
A
#
# COMPACT_ATOMS: atom_id res chain seq x y z
N MET A 1 40.09 5.35 -19.20
CA MET A 1 39.20 4.27 -19.70
C MET A 1 39.64 3.00 -18.99
N THR A 2 39.10 2.76 -17.80
CA THR A 2 39.37 1.59 -16.97
C THR A 2 38.11 1.33 -16.16
N ALA A 3 37.44 0.24 -16.50
CA ALA A 3 36.28 -0.26 -15.77
C ALA A 3 36.77 -0.82 -14.43
N ILE A 4 36.14 -0.42 -13.33
CA ILE A 4 36.29 -1.08 -12.04
C ILE A 4 35.05 -1.95 -11.85
N SER A 5 35.26 -3.27 -11.91
CA SER A 5 34.33 -4.28 -11.47
C SER A 5 34.11 -4.16 -9.97
N VAL A 6 32.89 -3.90 -9.54
CA VAL A 6 32.51 -3.94 -8.12
C VAL A 6 32.05 -5.36 -7.82
N ASN A 7 32.93 -6.13 -7.17
CA ASN A 7 32.60 -7.41 -6.56
C ASN A 7 32.45 -7.19 -5.06
N ASP A 8 31.38 -7.77 -4.51
CA ASP A 8 30.97 -7.75 -3.11
C ASP A 8 32.09 -8.13 -2.12
N SER A 9 32.37 -7.27 -1.14
CA SER A 9 32.80 -7.71 0.20
C SER A 9 32.80 -6.55 1.21
N PHE A 10 32.34 -6.89 2.41
CA PHE A 10 32.23 -6.11 3.63
C PHE A 10 33.60 -5.59 4.10
N ILE A 11 33.77 -4.26 4.21
CA ILE A 11 34.92 -3.64 4.90
C ILE A 11 34.36 -2.67 5.94
N ILE A 12 34.67 -2.92 7.22
CA ILE A 12 34.52 -1.93 8.28
C ILE A 12 35.85 -1.16 8.33
N GLU A 13 35.87 0.06 7.81
CA GLU A 13 36.99 0.98 8.01
C GLU A 13 36.68 1.87 9.22
N VAL A 14 37.28 1.54 10.37
CA VAL A 14 37.28 2.43 11.54
C VAL A 14 38.50 3.34 11.41
N ASN A 15 38.28 4.61 11.07
CA ASN A 15 39.36 5.60 11.06
C ASN A 15 39.27 6.43 12.34
N ASP A 16 40.20 6.20 13.27
CA ASP A 16 40.19 6.70 14.66
C ASP A 16 40.58 8.18 14.83
N THR A 17 40.36 9.05 13.84
CA THR A 17 40.97 10.40 13.88
C THR A 17 40.08 11.59 13.53
N GLU A 18 38.78 11.55 13.79
CA GLU A 18 37.90 12.75 13.91
C GLU A 18 36.52 12.35 14.50
N PRO A 19 35.72 13.27 15.07
CA PRO A 19 34.51 12.93 15.83
C PRO A 19 33.43 12.29 14.94
N SER A 20 33.44 10.96 14.92
CA SER A 20 32.35 10.00 14.75
C SER A 20 31.09 10.48 14.03
N SER A 21 31.21 10.73 12.71
CA SER A 21 30.08 10.46 11.81
C SER A 21 30.08 8.96 11.53
N ILE A 22 29.36 8.19 12.35
CA ILE A 22 29.13 6.76 12.06
C ILE A 22 28.25 6.69 10.82
N THR A 23 28.89 6.62 9.64
CA THR A 23 28.18 6.33 8.39
C THR A 23 27.83 4.85 8.43
N ILE A 24 26.68 4.52 9.01
CA ILE A 24 26.11 3.17 8.94
C ILE A 24 25.79 2.94 7.46
N LEU A 25 26.71 2.30 6.75
CA LEU A 25 26.50 1.86 5.37
C LEU A 25 25.53 0.69 5.42
N PHE A 26 24.23 1.00 5.49
CA PHE A 26 23.18 0.02 5.24
C PHE A 26 23.44 -0.54 3.84
N THR A 27 23.89 -1.78 3.75
CA THR A 27 24.01 -2.50 2.48
C THR A 27 22.61 -2.65 1.91
N SER A 28 22.22 -1.71 1.05
CA SER A 28 20.97 -1.75 0.30
C SER A 28 20.96 -3.05 -0.50
N VAL A 29 19.95 -3.89 -0.31
CA VAL A 29 19.77 -5.11 -1.09
C VAL A 29 19.84 -4.76 -2.58
N PRO A 30 20.60 -5.49 -3.40
CA PRO A 30 20.73 -5.20 -4.83
C PRO A 30 19.34 -5.13 -5.48
N PRO A 31 19.04 -4.11 -6.33
CA PRO A 31 17.72 -3.93 -6.94
C PRO A 31 17.24 -5.17 -7.70
N MET A 32 18.16 -5.90 -8.33
CA MET A 32 17.86 -7.14 -9.04
C MET A 32 17.35 -8.25 -8.11
N ALA A 33 17.88 -8.35 -6.89
CA ALA A 33 17.42 -9.32 -5.91
C ALA A 33 16.02 -8.98 -5.41
N CYS A 34 15.76 -7.70 -5.10
CA CYS A 34 14.41 -7.22 -4.73
C CYS A 34 13.39 -7.54 -5.83
N PHE A 35 13.73 -7.31 -7.09
CA PHE A 35 12.87 -7.62 -8.23
C PHE A 35 12.44 -9.09 -8.25
N TRP A 36 13.40 -10.02 -8.22
CA TRP A 36 13.09 -11.45 -8.30
C TRP A 36 12.32 -11.96 -7.08
N ILE A 37 12.69 -11.51 -5.88
CA ILE A 37 12.00 -11.88 -4.65
C ILE A 37 10.53 -11.42 -4.73
N MET A 38 10.30 -10.14 -5.04
CA MET A 38 8.93 -9.61 -5.14
C MET A 38 8.12 -10.33 -6.22
N LEU A 39 8.70 -10.62 -7.39
CA LEU A 39 8.01 -11.33 -8.47
C LEU A 39 7.60 -12.76 -8.07
N ILE A 40 8.50 -13.50 -7.41
CA ILE A 40 8.23 -14.88 -6.96
C ILE A 40 7.09 -14.94 -5.94
N PHE A 41 6.97 -13.95 -5.06
CA PHE A 41 5.85 -13.88 -4.10
C PHE A 41 4.58 -13.29 -4.69
N LEU A 42 4.69 -12.37 -5.66
CA LEU A 42 3.56 -11.70 -6.27
C LEU A 42 2.66 -12.66 -7.07
N ILE A 43 3.24 -13.49 -7.93
CA ILE A 43 2.50 -14.43 -8.78
C ILE A 43 1.59 -15.38 -7.95
N PRO A 44 2.11 -16.14 -6.96
CA PRO A 44 1.27 -17.03 -6.15
C PRO A 44 0.28 -16.25 -5.28
N SER A 45 0.64 -15.05 -4.81
CA SER A 45 -0.27 -14.19 -4.04
C SER A 45 -1.49 -13.76 -4.85
N ILE A 46 -1.28 -13.34 -6.11
CA ILE A 46 -2.36 -12.99 -7.03
C ILE A 46 -3.25 -14.21 -7.31
N ILE A 47 -2.66 -15.37 -7.63
CA ILE A 47 -3.41 -16.61 -7.91
C ILE A 47 -4.26 -17.02 -6.70
N CYS A 48 -3.68 -17.00 -5.51
CA CYS A 48 -4.37 -17.33 -4.27
C CYS A 48 -5.52 -16.35 -4.00
N SER A 49 -5.28 -15.05 -4.17
CA SER A 49 -6.29 -14.01 -3.96
C SER A 49 -7.48 -14.17 -4.91
N PHE A 50 -7.23 -14.43 -6.20
CA PHE A 50 -8.29 -14.72 -7.17
C PHE A 50 -9.06 -16.00 -6.82
N PHE A 51 -8.36 -17.08 -6.43
CA PHE A 51 -9.00 -18.33 -6.04
C PHE A 51 -9.91 -18.15 -4.80
N LEU A 52 -9.44 -17.46 -3.77
CA LEU A 52 -10.25 -17.17 -2.57
C LEU A 52 -11.46 -16.31 -2.92
N LEU A 53 -11.25 -15.24 -3.69
CA LEU A 53 -12.32 -14.33 -4.10
C LEU A 53 -13.37 -15.06 -4.95
N TYR A 54 -12.93 -15.93 -5.86
CA TYR A 54 -13.81 -16.80 -6.65
C TYR A 54 -14.67 -17.69 -5.73
N ASN A 55 -14.06 -18.45 -4.82
CA ASN A 55 -14.84 -19.32 -3.93
C ASN A 55 -15.84 -18.54 -3.06
N LEU A 56 -15.45 -17.36 -2.56
CA LEU A 56 -16.31 -16.48 -1.77
C LEU A 56 -17.48 -15.89 -2.57
N PHE A 57 -17.28 -15.56 -3.84
CA PHE A 57 -18.35 -15.03 -4.68
C PHE A 57 -19.31 -16.10 -5.17
N PHE A 58 -18.82 -17.30 -5.52
CA PHE A 58 -19.65 -18.35 -6.12
C PHE A 58 -20.39 -19.20 -5.07
N ASP A 59 -19.83 -19.41 -3.88
CA ASP A 59 -20.55 -20.11 -2.81
C ASP A 59 -21.48 -19.17 -2.03
N ARG A 60 -22.80 -19.35 -2.23
CA ARG A 60 -23.83 -18.57 -1.55
C ARG A 60 -23.79 -18.73 -0.03
N LYS A 61 -23.44 -19.91 0.50
CA LYS A 61 -23.35 -20.13 1.94
C LYS A 61 -22.20 -19.32 2.53
N LEU A 62 -21.08 -19.30 1.82
CA LEU A 62 -19.90 -18.54 2.22
C LEU A 62 -20.19 -17.04 2.13
N ARG A 63 -20.75 -16.55 1.03
CA ARG A 63 -21.07 -15.13 0.84
C ARG A 63 -22.03 -14.57 1.90
N ASN A 64 -23.00 -15.36 2.35
CA ASN A 64 -24.02 -14.89 3.28
C ASN A 64 -23.53 -14.79 4.74
N ALA A 65 -22.37 -15.35 5.07
CA ALA A 65 -21.82 -15.23 6.43
C ALA A 65 -21.30 -13.80 6.65
N LEU A 66 -21.68 -13.18 7.77
CA LEU A 66 -21.41 -11.76 8.04
C LEU A 66 -19.92 -11.40 7.91
N ASN A 67 -19.08 -12.20 8.56
CA ASN A 67 -17.61 -12.10 8.56
C ASN A 67 -17.02 -12.07 7.15
N ASN A 68 -17.64 -12.79 6.22
CA ASN A 68 -17.07 -12.96 4.89
C ASN A 68 -17.21 -11.69 4.05
N HIS A 69 -18.13 -10.78 4.38
CA HIS A 69 -18.23 -9.49 3.68
C HIS A 69 -16.98 -8.63 3.85
N VAL A 70 -16.44 -8.53 5.07
CA VAL A 70 -15.22 -7.76 5.32
C VAL A 70 -14.00 -8.45 4.72
N ILE A 71 -13.95 -9.79 4.74
CA ILE A 71 -12.90 -10.57 4.05
C ILE A 71 -12.95 -10.32 2.53
N ILE A 72 -14.14 -10.31 1.93
CA ILE A 72 -14.30 -10.00 0.49
C ILE A 72 -13.78 -8.58 0.20
N ALA A 73 -14.14 -7.58 1.02
CA ALA A 73 -13.65 -6.22 0.86
C ALA A 73 -12.11 -6.14 0.97
N LEU A 74 -11.52 -6.81 1.97
CA LEU A 74 -10.07 -6.92 2.14
C LEU A 74 -9.38 -7.56 0.93
N LEU A 75 -9.95 -8.65 0.40
CA LEU A 75 -9.42 -9.34 -0.78
C LEU A 75 -9.50 -8.48 -2.03
N ILE A 76 -10.59 -7.72 -2.23
CA ILE A 76 -10.72 -6.81 -3.38
C ILE A 76 -9.70 -5.69 -3.30
N VAL A 77 -9.58 -5.03 -2.14
CA VAL A 77 -8.62 -3.93 -1.94
C VAL A 77 -7.18 -4.43 -2.04
N GLY A 78 -6.87 -5.58 -1.42
CA GLY A 78 -5.57 -6.21 -1.49
C GLY A 78 -5.20 -6.64 -2.91
N LEU A 79 -6.15 -7.22 -3.66
CA LEU A 79 -5.92 -7.60 -5.05
C LEU A 79 -5.69 -6.36 -5.93
N ALA A 80 -6.44 -5.27 -5.73
CA ALA A 80 -6.20 -4.02 -6.42
C ALA A 80 -4.78 -3.50 -6.14
N PHE A 81 -4.33 -3.55 -4.88
CA PHE A 81 -2.96 -3.16 -4.51
C PHE A 81 -1.90 -4.05 -5.18
N LEU A 82 -2.10 -5.38 -5.19
CA LEU A 82 -1.19 -6.33 -5.85
C LEU A 82 -1.13 -6.13 -7.38
N LEU A 83 -2.22 -5.70 -8.01
CA LEU A 83 -2.28 -5.50 -9.46
C LEU A 83 -1.85 -4.11 -9.91
N LEU A 84 -1.97 -3.10 -9.06
CA LEU A 84 -1.73 -1.71 -9.43
C LEU A 84 -0.46 -1.12 -8.80
N ASP A 85 -0.18 -1.38 -7.53
CA ASP A 85 1.00 -0.81 -6.85
C ASP A 85 2.26 -1.64 -7.13
N ILE A 86 2.20 -2.95 -6.85
CA ILE A 86 3.38 -3.81 -6.93
C ILE A 86 4.01 -3.87 -8.34
N PRO A 87 3.26 -3.98 -9.45
CA PRO A 87 3.87 -4.02 -10.77
C PRO A 87 4.58 -2.71 -11.14
N ASN A 88 4.02 -1.56 -10.76
CA ASN A 88 4.66 -0.27 -10.97
C ASN A 88 5.95 -0.16 -10.13
N TYR A 89 5.92 -0.63 -8.88
CA TYR A 89 7.10 -0.68 -8.02
C TYR A 89 8.19 -1.62 -8.59
N LEU A 90 7.77 -2.75 -9.16
CA LEU A 90 8.67 -3.72 -9.79
C LEU A 90 9.37 -3.13 -11.02
N ILE A 91 8.62 -2.40 -11.86
CA ILE A 91 9.17 -1.67 -13.02
C ILE A 91 10.15 -0.59 -12.55
N PHE A 92 9.78 0.19 -11.54
CA PHE A 92 10.64 1.22 -10.97
C PHE A 92 11.96 0.63 -10.43
N THR A 93 11.90 -0.49 -9.70
CA THR A 93 13.09 -1.15 -9.16
C THR A 93 14.06 -1.60 -10.27
N ARG A 94 13.55 -1.91 -11.46
CA ARG A 94 14.35 -2.31 -12.62
C ARG A 94 14.89 -1.12 -13.42
N LEU A 95 14.08 -0.07 -13.60
CA LEU A 95 14.41 1.06 -14.47
C LEU A 95 15.07 2.23 -13.73
N GLY A 96 14.85 2.36 -12.42
CA GLY A 96 15.25 3.51 -11.61
C GLY A 96 14.38 4.76 -11.82
N TYR A 97 13.28 4.64 -12.57
CA TYR A 97 12.33 5.73 -12.80
C TYR A 97 10.93 5.20 -13.10
N VAL A 98 9.92 6.09 -12.99
CA VAL A 98 8.51 5.78 -13.25
C VAL A 98 8.23 5.72 -14.75
N TRP A 99 7.66 4.62 -15.23
CA TRP A 99 7.29 4.45 -16.64
C TRP A 99 5.80 4.06 -16.79
N PRO A 100 5.02 4.78 -17.63
CA PRO A 100 5.41 5.96 -18.39
C PRO A 100 5.54 7.21 -17.51
N GLN A 101 6.40 8.14 -17.92
CA GLN A 101 6.62 9.43 -17.25
C GLN A 101 5.44 10.38 -17.54
N SER A 102 4.33 10.14 -16.86
CA SER A 102 3.10 10.91 -16.99
C SER A 102 2.57 11.28 -15.62
N THR A 103 2.16 12.53 -15.46
CA THR A 103 1.53 13.05 -14.24
C THR A 103 0.28 12.26 -13.86
N GLY A 104 -0.49 11.78 -14.85
CA GLY A 104 -1.66 10.95 -14.62
C GLY A 104 -1.32 9.61 -13.96
N ILE A 105 -0.23 8.96 -14.37
CA ILE A 105 0.23 7.72 -13.74
C ILE A 105 0.68 7.97 -12.31
N CYS A 106 1.37 9.09 -12.06
CA CYS A 106 1.78 9.47 -10.72
C CYS A 106 0.61 9.70 -9.78
N TYR A 107 -0.43 10.43 -10.21
CA TYR A 107 -1.64 10.61 -9.42
C TYR A 107 -2.34 9.29 -9.11
N VAL A 108 -2.53 8.43 -10.11
CA VAL A 108 -3.17 7.12 -9.93
C VAL A 108 -2.33 6.24 -9.00
N TRP A 109 -1.01 6.22 -9.18
CA TRP A 109 -0.14 5.39 -8.36
C TRP A 109 -0.09 5.89 -6.91
N CYS A 110 0.05 7.19 -6.69
CA CYS A 110 -0.03 7.80 -5.36
C CYS A 110 -1.38 7.51 -4.69
N PHE A 111 -2.49 7.61 -5.45
CA PHE A 111 -3.82 7.28 -4.96
C PHE A 111 -3.94 5.81 -4.57
N VAL A 112 -3.54 4.87 -5.43
CA VAL A 112 -3.57 3.45 -5.10
C VAL A 112 -2.71 3.18 -3.88
N ASN A 113 -1.51 3.74 -3.83
CA ASN A 113 -0.60 3.52 -2.72
C ASN A 113 -1.20 4.02 -1.40
N LEU A 114 -1.56 5.30 -1.31
CA LEU A 114 -2.05 5.89 -0.06
C LEU A 114 -3.47 5.44 0.27
N ALA A 115 -4.41 5.50 -0.68
CA ALA A 115 -5.81 5.18 -0.41
C ALA A 115 -6.02 3.70 -0.15
N CYS A 116 -5.49 2.81 -1.00
CA CYS A 116 -5.72 1.38 -0.82
C CYS A 116 -4.93 0.82 0.38
N PHE A 117 -3.71 1.28 0.64
CA PHE A 117 -2.95 0.83 1.81
C PHE A 117 -3.63 1.21 3.13
N ASN A 118 -4.04 2.47 3.26
CA ASN A 118 -4.74 2.92 4.47
C ASN A 118 -6.11 2.27 4.59
N LEU A 119 -6.86 2.13 3.49
CA LEU A 119 -8.14 1.43 3.49
C LEU A 119 -7.99 -0.02 3.94
N PHE A 120 -6.95 -0.72 3.46
CA PHE A 120 -6.65 -2.09 3.89
C PHE A 120 -6.39 -2.14 5.40
N GLY A 121 -5.59 -1.20 5.93
CA GLY A 121 -5.34 -1.08 7.37
C GLY A 121 -6.62 -0.84 8.18
N PHE A 122 -7.47 0.10 7.77
CA PHE A 122 -8.75 0.37 8.45
C PHE A 122 -9.73 -0.81 8.36
N LEU A 123 -9.79 -1.51 7.22
CA LEU A 123 -10.59 -2.71 7.07
C LEU A 123 -10.09 -3.86 7.96
N MET A 124 -8.76 -4.00 8.14
CA MET A 124 -8.18 -4.98 9.07
C MET A 124 -8.56 -4.66 10.52
N VAL A 125 -8.46 -3.39 10.92
CA VAL A 125 -8.91 -2.94 12.26
C VAL A 125 -10.40 -3.23 12.42
N TRP A 126 -11.20 -2.87 11.43
CA TRP A 126 -12.64 -3.14 11.47
C TRP A 126 -12.95 -4.64 11.55
N ALA A 127 -12.28 -5.50 10.79
CA ALA A 127 -12.46 -6.95 10.82
C ALA A 127 -12.20 -7.54 12.22
N THR A 128 -11.20 -7.01 12.94
CA THR A 128 -10.92 -7.45 14.31
C THR A 128 -11.99 -7.01 15.30
N ILE A 129 -12.48 -5.76 15.17
CA ILE A 129 -13.60 -5.23 15.98
C ILE A 129 -14.89 -6.02 15.71
N GLU A 130 -15.24 -6.22 14.44
CA GLU A 130 -16.42 -6.99 14.04
C GLU A 130 -16.39 -8.40 14.62
N ARG A 131 -15.27 -9.11 14.49
CA ARG A 131 -15.09 -10.45 15.07
C ARG A 131 -15.27 -10.45 16.58
N HIS A 132 -14.74 -9.43 17.27
CA HIS A 132 -14.94 -9.28 18.71
C HIS A 132 -16.43 -9.11 19.07
N ILE A 133 -17.15 -8.24 18.36
CA ILE A 133 -18.59 -8.02 18.57
C ILE A 133 -19.39 -9.31 18.31
N LEU A 134 -19.06 -10.06 17.26
CA LEU A 134 -19.76 -11.29 16.92
C LEU A 134 -19.58 -12.40 17.95
N VAL A 135 -18.39 -12.51 18.54
CA VAL A 135 -18.09 -13.53 19.56
C VAL A 135 -18.69 -13.15 20.91
N PHE A 136 -18.52 -11.91 21.37
CA PHE A 136 -18.89 -11.51 22.74
C PHE A 136 -20.28 -10.87 22.86
N HIS A 137 -20.82 -10.34 21.77
CA HIS A 137 -22.05 -9.53 21.78
C HIS A 137 -23.06 -9.91 20.70
N ASN A 138 -23.20 -11.20 20.38
CA ASN A 138 -24.07 -11.69 19.29
C ASN A 138 -25.53 -11.12 19.30
N HIS A 139 -26.09 -10.81 20.48
CA HIS A 139 -27.41 -10.16 20.59
C HIS A 139 -27.53 -8.79 19.89
N TRP A 140 -26.39 -8.12 19.62
CA TRP A 140 -26.35 -6.83 18.93
C TRP A 140 -26.64 -6.99 17.44
N ILE A 141 -26.45 -8.17 16.86
CA ILE A 141 -26.62 -8.41 15.42
C ILE A 141 -27.91 -9.21 15.13
N ASN A 142 -28.69 -9.53 16.16
CA ASN A 142 -29.86 -10.42 16.06
C ASN A 142 -31.02 -9.87 15.21
N THR A 143 -31.07 -8.56 14.97
CA THR A 143 -32.11 -7.92 14.14
C THR A 143 -31.50 -7.28 12.90
N GLN A 144 -32.20 -7.33 11.77
CA GLN A 144 -31.75 -6.77 10.50
C GLN A 144 -31.32 -5.29 10.61
N ILE A 145 -32.04 -4.47 11.37
CA ILE A 145 -31.71 -3.05 11.56
C ILE A 145 -30.38 -2.90 12.31
N LYS A 146 -30.19 -3.62 13.42
CA LYS A 146 -28.94 -3.55 14.17
C LYS A 146 -27.76 -4.14 13.40
N CYS A 147 -28.00 -5.22 12.63
CA CYS A 147 -27.02 -5.77 11.70
C CYS A 147 -26.58 -4.71 10.69
N PHE A 148 -27.53 -4.00 10.08
CA PHE A 148 -27.21 -2.88 9.17
C PHE A 148 -26.37 -1.79 9.85
N LEU A 149 -26.78 -1.34 11.04
CA LEU A 149 -26.10 -0.25 11.77
C LEU A 149 -24.71 -0.63 12.29
N ILE A 150 -24.50 -1.89 12.70
CA ILE A 150 -23.26 -2.32 13.35
C ILE A 150 -22.28 -2.91 12.35
N HIS A 151 -22.76 -3.54 11.26
CA HIS A 151 -21.90 -4.20 10.27
C HIS A 151 -21.72 -3.38 9.00
N TYR A 152 -22.83 -3.10 8.31
CA TYR A 152 -22.80 -2.53 6.97
C TYR A 152 -22.47 -1.04 6.99
N LEU A 153 -22.99 -0.30 7.97
CA LEU A 153 -22.78 1.14 8.06
C LEU A 153 -21.31 1.50 8.35
N PRO A 154 -20.60 0.90 9.32
CA PRO A 154 -19.19 1.22 9.55
C PRO A 154 -18.30 0.78 8.38
N LEU A 155 -18.53 -0.41 7.82
CA LEU A 155 -17.81 -0.89 6.65
C LEU A 155 -17.93 0.08 5.46
N THR A 156 -19.15 0.49 5.14
CA THR A 156 -19.43 1.42 4.04
C THR A 156 -18.84 2.80 4.34
N THR A 157 -18.95 3.27 5.58
CA THR A 157 -18.39 4.57 6.01
C THR A 157 -16.87 4.59 5.88
N ILE A 158 -16.17 3.53 6.31
CA ILE A 158 -14.71 3.43 6.18
C ILE A 158 -14.28 3.47 4.72
N ILE A 159 -14.94 2.70 3.85
CA ILE A 159 -14.62 2.65 2.42
C ILE A 159 -14.85 4.02 1.77
N LEU A 160 -16.05 4.61 1.96
CA LEU A 160 -16.38 5.91 1.38
C LEU A 160 -15.49 7.02 1.92
N TYR A 161 -15.23 7.04 3.22
CA TYR A 161 -14.37 8.03 3.86
C TYR A 161 -12.96 7.97 3.28
N CYS A 162 -12.32 6.80 3.25
CA CYS A 162 -10.96 6.68 2.73
C CYS A 162 -10.88 7.08 1.26
N LEU A 163 -11.76 6.53 0.42
CA LEU A 163 -11.73 6.82 -1.02
C LEU A 163 -12.01 8.29 -1.31
N SER A 164 -13.01 8.90 -0.65
CA SER A 164 -13.35 10.32 -0.86
C SER A 164 -12.25 11.24 -0.34
N PHE A 165 -11.73 10.99 0.87
CA PHE A 165 -10.66 11.79 1.47
C PHE A 165 -9.42 11.82 0.58
N TYR A 166 -8.92 10.65 0.18
CA TYR A 166 -7.74 10.59 -0.69
C TYR A 166 -8.02 11.09 -2.11
N THR A 167 -9.24 10.96 -2.62
CA THR A 167 -9.61 11.57 -3.90
C THR A 167 -9.48 13.09 -3.83
N ILE A 168 -10.00 13.72 -2.77
CA ILE A 168 -9.94 15.17 -2.59
C ILE A 168 -8.49 15.63 -2.43
N VAL A 169 -7.75 15.00 -1.52
CA VAL A 169 -6.39 15.41 -1.17
C VAL A 169 -5.40 15.24 -2.33
N ILE A 170 -5.58 14.21 -3.16
CA ILE A 170 -4.64 13.90 -4.25
C ILE A 170 -5.02 14.61 -5.55
N PHE A 171 -6.30 14.62 -5.94
CA PHE A 171 -6.71 15.19 -7.24
C PHE A 171 -7.09 16.67 -7.17
N PHE A 172 -7.38 17.20 -5.98
CA PHE A 172 -7.74 18.62 -5.78
C PHE A 172 -6.85 19.29 -4.72
N PRO A 173 -5.51 19.20 -4.84
CA PRO A 173 -4.62 19.85 -3.89
C PRO A 173 -4.73 21.38 -4.02
N SER A 174 -4.57 22.09 -2.90
CA SER A 174 -4.54 23.55 -2.88
C SER A 174 -3.20 24.15 -3.35
N CYS A 175 -2.26 23.31 -3.77
CA CYS A 175 -0.92 23.67 -4.20
C CYS A 175 -0.53 22.92 -5.49
N GLU A 176 0.49 23.45 -6.17
CA GLU A 176 1.06 22.82 -7.35
C GLU A 176 1.98 21.66 -6.95
N ASN A 177 1.76 20.49 -7.54
CA ASN A 177 2.58 19.29 -7.31
C ASN A 177 3.81 19.31 -8.22
N GLU A 178 4.98 19.14 -7.62
CA GLU A 178 6.23 18.86 -8.33
C GLU A 178 6.42 17.33 -8.37
N PHE A 179 6.41 16.73 -9.57
CA PHE A 179 6.62 15.29 -9.73
C PHE A 179 8.07 14.97 -10.04
N ASP A 180 8.71 14.15 -9.20
CA ASP A 180 10.02 13.57 -9.49
C ASP A 180 9.86 12.10 -9.89
N TYR A 181 10.01 11.83 -11.19
CA TYR A 181 9.89 10.49 -11.75
C TYR A 181 11.07 9.56 -11.37
N THR A 182 12.12 10.08 -10.73
CA THR A 182 13.24 9.28 -10.22
C THR A 182 12.98 8.77 -8.79
N GLN A 183 11.87 9.19 -8.17
CA GLN A 183 11.46 8.79 -6.83
C GLN A 183 10.28 7.81 -6.90
N ASN A 184 10.20 6.95 -5.87
CA ASN A 184 9.03 6.10 -5.66
C ASN A 184 7.77 6.95 -5.50
N TRP A 185 6.67 6.49 -6.09
CA TRP A 185 5.37 7.17 -6.09
C TRP A 185 5.38 8.60 -6.68
N CYS A 186 6.39 8.90 -7.49
CA CYS A 186 6.59 10.20 -8.14
C CYS A 186 6.75 11.40 -7.19
N ALA A 187 7.45 11.21 -6.06
CA ALA A 187 7.68 12.20 -5.00
C ALA A 187 6.44 12.55 -4.15
N TYR A 188 6.71 13.31 -3.09
CA TYR A 188 5.71 13.63 -2.08
C TYR A 188 4.75 14.70 -2.59
N PRO A 189 3.44 14.50 -2.42
CA PRO A 189 2.46 15.49 -2.81
C PRO A 189 2.68 16.79 -2.03
N CYS A 190 2.34 17.93 -2.63
CA CYS A 190 2.71 19.25 -2.13
C CYS A 190 2.16 19.56 -0.72
N TYR A 191 1.06 18.91 -0.31
CA TYR A 191 0.53 19.02 1.05
C TYR A 191 1.43 18.41 2.13
N SER A 192 2.43 17.61 1.74
CA SER A 192 3.38 16.96 2.65
C SER A 192 4.61 17.83 2.93
N TYR A 193 4.82 18.90 2.16
CA TYR A 193 5.93 19.83 2.35
C TYR A 193 5.47 21.05 3.15
N ASP A 194 6.02 21.22 4.36
CA ASP A 194 5.97 22.52 5.02
C ASP A 194 6.91 23.50 4.29
N LYS A 195 6.34 24.59 3.77
CA LYS A 195 7.08 25.63 3.04
C LYS A 195 8.12 26.35 3.92
N ASN A 196 8.13 26.13 5.23
CA ASN A 196 9.08 26.77 6.15
C ASN A 196 10.53 26.28 6.05
N GLN A 197 10.86 25.28 5.22
CA GLN A 197 12.25 24.77 5.09
C GLN A 197 13.04 25.28 3.87
N ARG A 198 12.48 26.13 2.99
CA ARG A 198 13.23 26.68 1.82
C ARG A 198 13.80 28.11 2.00
N ASN A 199 13.61 28.75 3.15
CA ASN A 199 14.08 30.13 3.42
C ASN A 199 15.11 30.24 4.57
N GLY A 200 15.81 29.15 4.90
CA GLY A 200 16.86 29.12 5.94
C GLY A 200 18.23 28.83 5.34
#